data_AF-A0A2E7J4L6-F1
#
_entry.id   AF-A0A2E7J4L6-F1
#
_cell.length_a   1.000
_cell.length_b   1.000
_cell.length_c   1.000
_cell.angle_alpha   90.00
_cell.angle_beta   90.00
_cell.angle_gamma   90.00
#
_symmetry.space_group_name_H-M   'P 1'
#
loop_
_entity.id
_entity.type
_entity.pdbx_description
1 polymer ?
#
loop_
_entity_poly.entity_id
_entity_poly.type
_entity_poly.pdbx_seq_one_letter_code
_entity_poly.pdbx_strand_id
1 'polypeptide(L)'
;MRGFVHSVNISDGGVPKRPVSAANVVSGGLEGDYNRFRDENRRGDPDRAVCIFSLENIEGLKKEGHPIDVGTTGENFTIRGIDWDSLSEGTVLEIGGAALELSEPCAPCSKIGGSFVDRRFSRIDHQKEFGWSRWLARVVREGRVSVGDSVNIVITPNH
;
A
#
# COMPACT_ATOMS: atom_id res chain seq x y z
N MET A 1 8.57 -5.09 -17.14
CA MET A 1 9.07 -3.81 -16.56
C MET A 1 9.45 -4.06 -15.12
N ARG A 2 10.48 -3.38 -14.59
CA ARG A 2 10.93 -3.54 -13.20
C ARG A 2 10.34 -2.39 -12.38
N GLY A 3 9.64 -2.72 -11.30
CA GLY A 3 9.09 -1.72 -10.38
C GLY A 3 10.13 -1.24 -9.36
N PHE A 4 9.80 -0.15 -8.68
CA PHE A 4 10.66 0.42 -7.63
C PHE A 4 9.83 0.99 -6.47
N VAL A 5 10.39 0.95 -5.28
CA VAL A 5 9.87 1.64 -4.09
C VAL A 5 10.10 3.13 -4.27
N HIS A 6 9.02 3.89 -4.40
CA HIS A 6 9.08 5.35 -4.44
C HIS A 6 9.15 5.93 -3.02
N SER A 7 8.36 5.39 -2.09
CA SER A 7 8.36 5.83 -0.70
C SER A 7 8.08 4.68 0.26
N VAL A 8 8.69 4.76 1.44
CA VAL A 8 8.38 3.96 2.62
C VAL A 8 7.76 4.89 3.65
N ASN A 9 6.54 4.61 4.08
CA ASN A 9 5.78 5.48 4.97
C ASN A 9 5.36 4.75 6.24
N ILE A 10 5.54 5.41 7.39
CA ILE A 10 5.11 4.90 8.70
C ILE A 10 4.35 5.96 9.50
N SER A 11 3.55 5.52 10.45
CA SER A 11 2.90 6.36 11.45
C SER A 11 2.74 5.58 12.75
N ASP A 12 2.91 6.25 13.88
CA ASP A 12 2.57 5.76 15.22
C ASP A 12 1.05 5.64 15.47
N GLY A 13 0.22 6.00 14.48
CA GLY A 13 -1.22 5.82 14.50
C GLY A 13 -1.94 6.77 13.56
N GLY A 14 -2.60 6.21 12.54
CA GLY A 14 -3.51 6.94 11.67
C GLY A 14 -2.91 7.38 10.34
N VAL A 15 -3.40 8.50 9.82
CA VAL A 15 -3.04 9.08 8.51
C VAL A 15 -2.87 10.60 8.66
N PRO A 16 -1.94 11.23 7.93
CA PRO A 16 -1.04 10.65 6.93
C PRO A 16 0.11 9.83 7.56
N LYS A 17 0.56 8.79 6.86
CA LYS A 17 1.86 8.17 7.14
C LYS A 17 2.97 9.05 6.57
N ARG A 18 4.10 9.16 7.28
CA ARG A 18 5.21 10.03 6.91
C ARG A 18 6.36 9.23 6.29
N PRO A 19 7.06 9.79 5.29
CA PRO A 19 8.13 9.09 4.60
C PRO A 19 9.35 8.89 5.51
N VAL A 20 9.98 7.73 5.38
CA VAL A 20 11.27 7.36 5.97
C VAL A 20 12.18 6.78 4.89
N SER A 21 13.49 6.78 5.11
CA SER A 21 14.45 6.28 4.12
C SER A 21 14.38 4.75 3.94
N ALA A 22 14.01 4.03 4.99
CA ALA A 22 13.87 2.58 5.02
C ALA A 22 13.06 2.14 6.25
N ALA A 23 12.52 0.92 6.20
CA ALA A 23 11.90 0.24 7.34
C ALA A 23 12.20 -1.26 7.31
N ASN A 24 12.20 -1.89 8.49
CA ASN A 24 12.16 -3.35 8.58
C ASN A 24 10.71 -3.81 8.48
N VAL A 25 10.46 -4.79 7.62
CA VAL A 25 9.18 -5.46 7.46
C VAL A 25 9.23 -6.76 8.24
N VAL A 26 8.35 -6.89 9.23
CA VAL A 26 8.15 -8.08 10.04
C VAL A 26 6.74 -8.62 9.82
N SER A 27 6.44 -9.83 10.28
CA SER A 27 5.12 -10.47 10.17
C SER A 27 3.94 -9.55 10.53
N GLY A 28 4.12 -8.68 11.53
CA GLY A 28 3.13 -7.70 11.97
C GLY A 28 3.07 -6.38 11.18
N GLY A 29 3.83 -6.22 10.10
CA GLY A 29 3.91 -4.98 9.31
C GLY A 29 5.28 -4.29 9.41
N LEU A 30 5.32 -2.97 9.23
CA LEU A 30 6.57 -2.20 9.30
C LEU A 30 6.89 -1.82 10.75
N GLU A 31 8.15 -1.98 11.16
CA GLU A 31 8.61 -1.43 12.44
C GLU A 31 8.44 0.09 12.48
N GLY A 32 7.94 0.59 13.62
CA GLY A 32 7.59 2.01 13.78
C GLY A 32 6.24 2.40 13.18
N ASP A 33 5.51 1.44 12.58
CA ASP A 33 4.15 1.64 12.10
C ASP A 33 3.10 1.02 13.03
N TYR A 34 2.01 1.74 13.27
CA TYR A 34 0.88 1.26 14.05
C TYR A 34 -0.46 1.52 13.36
N ASN A 35 -1.23 0.46 13.18
CA ASN A 35 -2.58 0.51 12.66
C ASN A 35 -3.59 0.12 13.75
N ARG A 36 -4.12 1.12 14.45
CA ARG A 36 -5.11 0.94 15.51
C ARG A 36 -6.35 0.14 15.08
N PHE A 37 -6.86 0.37 13.87
CA PHE A 37 -8.05 -0.34 13.40
C PHE A 37 -7.76 -1.83 13.17
N ARG A 38 -6.58 -2.14 12.61
CA ARG A 38 -6.15 -3.54 12.47
C ARG A 38 -6.01 -4.20 13.84
N ASP A 39 -5.39 -3.52 14.79
CA ASP A 39 -5.18 -4.05 16.14
C ASP A 39 -6.52 -4.28 16.88
N GLU A 40 -7.31 -3.23 17.06
CA GLU A 40 -8.50 -3.25 17.91
C GLU A 40 -9.72 -3.93 17.23
N ASN A 41 -9.92 -3.70 15.93
CA ASN A 41 -11.13 -4.18 15.23
C ASN A 41 -10.89 -5.43 14.39
N ARG A 42 -9.64 -5.71 14.01
CA ARG A 42 -9.27 -6.90 13.24
C ARG A 42 -8.38 -7.87 14.02
N ARG A 43 -8.16 -7.64 15.31
CA ARG A 43 -7.37 -8.53 16.20
C ARG A 43 -5.96 -8.77 15.66
N GLY A 44 -5.34 -7.74 15.09
CA GLY A 44 -3.99 -7.83 14.54
C GLY A 44 -3.89 -8.66 13.26
N ASP A 45 -4.97 -8.75 12.47
CA ASP A 45 -5.06 -9.54 11.24
C ASP A 45 -3.78 -9.45 10.36
N PRO A 46 -3.01 -10.56 10.22
CA PRO A 46 -1.76 -10.58 9.47
C PRO A 46 -1.97 -10.38 7.96
N ASP A 47 -3.17 -10.61 7.45
CA ASP A 47 -3.51 -10.37 6.03
C ASP A 47 -3.57 -8.89 5.69
N ARG A 48 -3.64 -8.03 6.71
CA ARG A 48 -3.68 -6.58 6.58
C ARG A 48 -2.40 -5.95 7.15
N ALA A 49 -1.29 -6.68 7.14
CA ALA A 49 -0.03 -6.26 7.74
C ALA A 49 0.54 -5.01 7.08
N VAL A 50 0.45 -4.92 5.75
CA VAL A 50 1.05 -3.86 4.93
C VAL A 50 0.01 -3.31 3.95
N CYS A 51 0.01 -1.99 3.74
CA CYS A 51 -0.78 -1.33 2.69
C CYS A 51 0.14 -0.77 1.58
N ILE A 52 -0.22 -0.98 0.31
CA ILE A 52 0.58 -0.61 -0.86
C ILE A 52 -0.25 0.26 -1.82
N PHE A 53 0.35 1.28 -2.43
CA PHE A 53 -0.28 2.07 -3.48
C PHE A 53 0.64 2.41 -4.66
N SER A 54 0.06 2.66 -5.83
CA SER A 54 0.76 3.09 -7.03
C SER A 54 0.99 4.59 -7.03
N LEU A 55 2.22 4.99 -7.35
CA LEU A 55 2.57 6.38 -7.62
C LEU A 55 1.80 6.92 -8.83
N GLU A 56 1.69 6.13 -9.89
CA GLU A 56 0.96 6.49 -11.12
C GLU A 56 -0.51 6.81 -10.81
N ASN A 57 -1.16 6.03 -9.94
CA ASN A 57 -2.52 6.29 -9.49
C ASN A 57 -2.62 7.57 -8.64
N ILE A 58 -1.67 7.80 -7.73
CA ILE A 58 -1.59 9.06 -6.96
C ILE A 58 -1.44 10.26 -7.91
N GLU A 59 -0.57 10.17 -8.90
CA GLU A 59 -0.37 11.22 -9.91
C GLU A 59 -1.61 11.43 -10.80
N GLY A 60 -2.30 10.36 -11.17
CA GLY A 60 -3.59 10.42 -11.85
C GLY A 60 -4.64 11.20 -11.05
N LEU A 61 -4.77 10.87 -9.76
CA LEU A 61 -5.69 11.56 -8.85
C LEU A 61 -5.30 13.03 -8.61
N LYS A 62 -3.99 13.36 -8.57
CA LYS A 62 -3.52 14.75 -8.54
C LYS A 62 -3.94 15.51 -9.80
N LYS A 63 -3.89 14.89 -10.98
CA LYS A 63 -4.36 15.49 -12.25
C LYS A 63 -5.88 15.70 -12.27
N GLU A 64 -6.64 14.87 -11.56
CA GLU A 64 -8.07 15.08 -11.30
C GLU A 64 -8.35 16.20 -10.29
N GLY A 65 -7.30 16.80 -9.70
CA GLY A 65 -7.39 17.92 -8.75
C GLY A 65 -7.47 17.50 -7.28
N HIS A 66 -7.35 16.20 -6.97
CA HIS A 66 -7.36 15.74 -5.58
C HIS A 66 -6.07 16.17 -4.86
N PRO A 67 -6.15 16.70 -3.61
CA PRO A 67 -4.98 17.08 -2.80
C PRO A 67 -4.31 15.86 -2.16
N ILE A 68 -4.29 14.72 -2.86
CA ILE A 68 -3.66 13.49 -2.42
C ILE A 68 -2.15 13.62 -2.56
N ASP A 69 -1.40 13.02 -1.64
CA ASP A 69 0.04 12.87 -1.78
C ASP A 69 0.50 11.52 -1.22
N VAL A 70 1.79 11.23 -1.40
CA VAL A 70 2.46 10.06 -0.82
C VAL A 70 2.20 9.99 0.69
N GLY A 71 1.71 8.83 1.14
CA GLY A 71 1.39 8.53 2.53
C GLY A 71 0.07 9.10 3.03
N THR A 72 -0.60 10.01 2.28
CA THR A 72 -1.83 10.66 2.77
C THR A 72 -3.03 9.72 2.76
N THR A 73 -2.98 8.67 1.96
CA THR A 73 -3.95 7.57 2.01
C THR A 73 -3.56 6.46 2.98
N GLY A 74 -2.46 6.59 3.72
CA GLY A 74 -2.07 5.61 4.74
C GLY A 74 -1.47 4.33 4.19
N GLU A 75 -0.98 4.33 2.95
CA GLU A 75 -0.16 3.26 2.42
C GLU A 75 1.24 3.26 3.05
N ASN A 76 1.76 2.08 3.37
CA ASN A 76 3.12 1.88 3.86
C ASN A 76 4.14 1.94 2.74
N PHE A 77 3.80 1.41 1.57
CA PHE A 77 4.67 1.48 0.40
C PHE A 77 3.96 2.20 -0.74
N THR A 78 4.59 3.24 -1.26
CA THR A 78 4.25 3.80 -2.56
C THR A 78 5.25 3.24 -3.56
N ILE A 79 4.76 2.55 -4.60
CA ILE A 79 5.60 1.91 -5.62
C ILE A 79 5.29 2.46 -7.00
N ARG A 80 6.21 2.28 -7.95
CA ARG A 80 6.07 2.73 -9.34
C ARG A 80 6.62 1.69 -10.31
N GLY A 81 6.19 1.76 -11.58
CA GLY A 81 6.65 0.90 -12.67
C GLY A 81 6.08 -0.52 -12.65
N ILE A 82 5.05 -0.77 -11.84
CA ILE A 82 4.27 -2.00 -11.82
C ILE A 82 2.95 -1.73 -12.54
N ASP A 83 2.56 -2.66 -13.42
CA ASP A 83 1.24 -2.64 -14.05
C ASP A 83 0.18 -2.95 -12.99
N TRP A 84 -0.51 -1.92 -12.52
CA TRP A 84 -1.40 -2.01 -11.37
C TRP A 84 -2.65 -2.85 -11.66
N ASP A 85 -3.12 -2.85 -12.90
CA ASP A 85 -4.30 -3.61 -13.32
C ASP A 85 -4.03 -5.11 -13.44
N SER A 86 -2.74 -5.50 -13.51
CA SER A 86 -2.30 -6.90 -13.51
C SER A 86 -2.33 -7.55 -12.12
N LEU A 87 -2.50 -6.75 -11.05
CA LEU A 87 -2.47 -7.23 -9.68
C LEU A 87 -3.80 -7.87 -9.27
N SER A 88 -3.71 -9.02 -8.61
CA SER A 88 -4.84 -9.71 -8.00
C SER A 88 -4.50 -10.23 -6.62
N GLU A 89 -5.52 -10.63 -5.86
CA GLU A 89 -5.33 -11.44 -4.65
C GLU A 89 -4.45 -12.66 -4.95
N GLY A 90 -3.54 -13.00 -4.03
CA GLY A 90 -2.54 -14.05 -4.18
C GLY A 90 -1.28 -13.65 -4.96
N THR A 91 -1.23 -12.45 -5.55
CA THR A 91 0.00 -11.95 -6.19
C THR A 91 1.10 -11.75 -5.15
N VAL A 92 2.29 -12.28 -5.40
CA VAL A 92 3.45 -12.07 -4.54
C VAL A 92 4.36 -11.00 -5.12
N LEU A 93 4.63 -9.96 -4.35
CA LEU A 93 5.57 -8.90 -4.64
C LEU A 93 6.86 -9.11 -3.85
N GLU A 94 7.97 -9.31 -4.54
CA GLU A 94 9.29 -9.14 -3.93
C GLU A 94 9.66 -7.66 -3.95
N ILE A 95 9.86 -7.09 -2.76
CA ILE A 95 10.09 -5.67 -2.54
C ILE A 95 11.31 -5.50 -1.63
N GLY A 96 12.42 -5.02 -2.19
CA GLY A 96 13.69 -4.96 -1.46
C GLY A 96 14.07 -6.34 -0.88
N GLY A 97 14.31 -6.40 0.43
CA GLY A 97 14.58 -7.66 1.15
C GLY A 97 13.34 -8.48 1.53
N ALA A 98 12.12 -7.94 1.38
CA ALA A 98 10.89 -8.58 1.84
C ALA A 98 10.09 -9.22 0.68
N ALA A 99 9.14 -10.08 1.02
CA ALA A 99 8.12 -10.58 0.10
C ALA A 99 6.72 -10.43 0.71
N LEU A 100 5.81 -9.86 -0.06
CA LEU A 100 4.44 -9.54 0.35
C LEU A 100 3.46 -10.24 -0.57
N GLU A 101 2.45 -10.91 -0.03
CA GLU A 101 1.35 -11.47 -0.81
C GLU A 101 0.11 -10.60 -0.66
N LEU A 102 -0.45 -10.16 -1.79
CA LEU A 102 -1.66 -9.35 -1.82
C LEU A 102 -2.84 -10.17 -1.32
N SER A 103 -3.55 -9.65 -0.32
CA SER A 103 -4.64 -10.35 0.35
C SER A 103 -6.02 -9.85 -0.08
N GLU A 104 -6.19 -8.54 -0.20
CA GLU A 104 -7.45 -7.93 -0.63
C GLU A 104 -7.25 -6.47 -1.06
N PRO A 105 -8.16 -5.90 -1.88
CA PRO A 105 -8.22 -4.47 -2.09
C PRO A 105 -8.51 -3.71 -0.79
N CYS A 106 -7.79 -2.62 -0.54
CA CYS A 106 -7.98 -1.80 0.65
C CYS A 106 -9.18 -0.87 0.50
N ALA A 107 -10.29 -1.21 1.15
CA ALA A 107 -11.48 -0.37 1.20
C ALA A 107 -11.15 1.06 1.71
N PRO A 108 -11.60 2.12 1.01
CA PRO A 108 -11.39 3.49 1.47
C PRO A 108 -12.27 3.81 2.68
N CYS A 109 -11.82 4.74 3.53
CA CYS A 109 -12.55 5.14 4.73
C CYS A 109 -12.51 6.65 4.95
N SER A 110 -13.34 7.17 5.85
CA SER A 110 -13.47 8.60 6.11
C SER A 110 -12.16 9.28 6.57
N LYS A 111 -11.21 8.52 7.13
CA LYS A 111 -9.90 9.01 7.61
C LYS A 111 -9.05 9.57 6.47
N ILE A 112 -9.16 9.02 5.26
CA ILE A 112 -8.40 9.51 4.10
C ILE A 112 -9.11 10.63 3.34
N GLY A 113 -10.28 11.09 3.81
CA GLY A 113 -11.10 12.09 3.14
C GLY A 113 -10.37 13.40 2.85
N GLY A 114 -9.37 13.78 3.64
CA GLY A 114 -8.54 14.96 3.38
C GLY A 114 -7.69 14.87 2.10
N SER A 115 -7.46 13.67 1.58
CA SER A 115 -6.72 13.44 0.32
C SER A 115 -7.58 13.68 -0.91
N PHE A 116 -8.89 13.94 -0.77
CA PHE A 116 -9.82 14.02 -1.90
C PHE A 116 -10.62 15.31 -1.85
N VAL A 117 -10.68 16.03 -2.97
CA VAL A 117 -11.66 17.11 -3.19
C VAL A 117 -13.07 16.63 -2.81
N ASP A 118 -13.78 17.49 -2.06
CA ASP A 118 -15.11 17.23 -1.51
C ASP A 118 -15.21 15.95 -0.68
N ARG A 119 -14.07 15.48 -0.14
CA ARG A 119 -13.96 14.23 0.62
C ARG A 119 -14.44 13.01 -0.18
N ARG A 120 -14.32 13.02 -1.52
CA ARG A 120 -14.72 11.92 -2.41
C ARG A 120 -13.76 10.71 -2.35
N PHE A 121 -13.47 10.21 -1.15
CA PHE A 121 -12.53 9.11 -0.93
C PHE A 121 -12.97 7.77 -1.55
N SER A 122 -14.24 7.60 -1.90
CA SER A 122 -14.71 6.42 -2.64
C SER A 122 -14.23 6.39 -4.10
N ARG A 123 -13.49 7.40 -4.57
CA ARG A 123 -12.86 7.41 -5.91
C ARG A 123 -11.80 6.31 -6.08
N ILE A 124 -11.21 5.85 -4.99
CA ILE A 124 -10.25 4.73 -4.98
C ILE A 124 -10.88 3.44 -4.43
N ASP A 125 -12.21 3.33 -4.51
CA ASP A 125 -12.94 2.13 -4.14
C ASP A 125 -12.86 1.11 -5.28
N HIS A 126 -12.33 -0.08 -4.99
CA HIS A 126 -12.13 -1.14 -5.99
C HIS A 126 -13.43 -1.55 -6.69
N GLN A 127 -14.58 -1.55 -5.98
CA GLN A 127 -15.86 -1.97 -6.56
C GLN A 127 -16.46 -0.92 -7.50
N LYS A 128 -16.02 0.34 -7.37
CA LYS A 128 -16.52 1.45 -8.20
C LYS A 128 -15.56 1.77 -9.34
N GLU A 129 -14.27 1.68 -9.06
CA GLU A 129 -13.18 2.11 -9.93
C GLU A 129 -12.09 1.03 -9.89
N PHE A 130 -12.31 -0.06 -10.62
CA PHE A 130 -11.33 -1.14 -10.74
C PHE A 130 -9.97 -0.58 -11.19
N GLY A 131 -8.88 -1.08 -10.61
CA GLY A 131 -7.53 -0.58 -10.90
C GLY A 131 -7.11 0.67 -10.11
N TRP A 132 -7.98 1.30 -9.33
CA TRP A 132 -7.65 2.53 -8.57
C TRP A 132 -7.45 2.33 -7.08
N SER A 133 -7.74 1.14 -6.56
CA SER A 133 -7.62 0.85 -5.13
C SER A 133 -6.18 0.61 -4.70
N ARG A 134 -5.93 0.92 -3.42
CA ARG A 134 -4.78 0.40 -2.67
C ARG A 134 -4.92 -1.11 -2.48
N TRP A 135 -3.81 -1.78 -2.19
CA TRP A 135 -3.78 -3.20 -1.81
C TRP A 135 -3.39 -3.37 -0.34
N LEU A 136 -4.01 -4.34 0.33
CA LEU A 136 -3.52 -4.90 1.58
C LEU A 136 -2.72 -6.16 1.27
N ALA A 137 -1.74 -6.46 2.11
CA ALA A 137 -0.87 -7.60 1.95
C ALA A 137 -0.42 -8.19 3.29
N ARG A 138 -0.20 -9.52 3.29
CA ARG A 138 0.53 -10.25 4.33
C ARG A 138 2.03 -10.28 4.01
N VAL A 139 2.83 -10.39 5.07
CA VAL A 139 4.28 -10.57 4.96
C VAL A 139 4.59 -12.06 4.86
N VAL A 140 5.11 -12.49 3.72
CA VAL A 140 5.53 -13.88 3.47
C VAL A 140 7.00 -14.07 3.78
N ARG A 141 7.81 -13.03 3.56
CA ARG A 141 9.23 -12.99 3.93
C ARG A 141 9.54 -11.65 4.56
N GLU A 142 10.03 -11.69 5.80
CA GLU A 142 10.53 -10.52 6.52
C GLU A 142 11.81 -9.99 5.86
N GLY A 143 12.06 -8.70 5.98
CA GLY A 143 13.24 -8.10 5.40
C GLY A 143 13.24 -6.57 5.46
N ARG A 144 14.39 -5.98 5.16
CA ARG A 144 14.53 -4.53 5.10
C ARG A 144 14.13 -4.02 3.72
N VAL A 145 13.36 -2.94 3.70
CA VAL A 145 12.96 -2.24 2.47
C VAL A 145 13.38 -0.78 2.56
N SER A 146 14.04 -0.29 1.52
CA SER A 146 14.52 1.09 1.40
C SER A 146 13.91 1.78 0.19
N VAL A 147 13.85 3.10 0.22
CA VAL A 147 13.49 3.90 -0.96
C VAL A 147 14.46 3.59 -2.10
N GLY A 148 13.92 3.34 -3.29
CA GLY A 148 14.69 2.97 -4.48
C GLY A 148 14.90 1.46 -4.68
N ASP A 149 14.53 0.63 -3.71
CA ASP A 149 14.59 -0.82 -3.86
C ASP A 149 13.71 -1.31 -5.00
N SER A 150 14.10 -2.42 -5.63
CA SER A 150 13.30 -3.00 -6.71
C SER A 150 12.04 -3.69 -6.20
N VAL A 151 11.01 -3.63 -7.02
CA VAL A 151 9.76 -4.38 -6.86
C VAL A 151 9.57 -5.28 -8.07
N ASN A 152 9.38 -6.57 -7.82
CA ASN A 152 9.11 -7.58 -8.86
C ASN A 152 7.85 -8.37 -8.49
N ILE A 153 7.02 -8.65 -9.50
CA ILE A 153 5.94 -9.62 -9.37
C ILE A 153 6.56 -11.00 -9.52
N VAL A 154 6.37 -11.85 -8.51
CA VAL A 154 6.69 -13.28 -8.60
C VAL A 154 5.46 -13.98 -9.15
N ILE A 155 5.60 -14.60 -10.31
CA ILE A 155 4.56 -15.44 -10.88
C ILE A 155 4.46 -16.68 -10.00
N THR A 156 3.41 -16.75 -9.17
CA THR A 156 2.98 -18.03 -8.60
C THR A 156 2.41 -18.87 -9.75
N PRO A 157 2.82 -20.15 -9.90
CA PRO A 157 2.23 -21.02 -10.90
C PRO A 157 0.72 -21.05 -10.67
N ASN A 158 -0.05 -20.69 -11.70
CA ASN A 158 -1.51 -20.71 -11.65
C ASN A 158 -2.01 -22.07 -11.15
N HIS A 159 -3.03 -22.02 -10.30
CA HIS A 159 -3.92 -23.14 -10.03
C HIS A 159 -4.48 -23.75 -11.32
#